data_AF-A0A7C5ACB0-F1
#
_entry.id   AF-A0A7C5ACB0-F1
#
_cell.length_a   1.000
_cell.length_b   1.000
_cell.length_c   1.000
_cell.angle_alpha   90.00
_cell.angle_beta   90.00
_cell.angle_gamma   90.00
#
_symmetry.space_group_name_H-M   'P 1'
#
loop_
_entity.id
_entity.type
_entity.pdbx_description
1 polymer ?
#
loop_
_entity_poly.entity_id
_entity_poly.type
_entity_poly.pdbx_seq_one_letter_code
_entity_poly.pdbx_strand_id
1 'polypeptide(L)'
;MFRFTLRCLFILSSAVFMAPSAWGQGQTIGFEETFALAKDRQAAIAQLIPGTADFYYYSCLQKQHEGRLEEVPALLRTWIERHGRTARVEEIENRQALLSFAKDPSGTYDFLIRRLGLEFNHERKLPGARPDLPTTLDNALVSTAALTQRALKKYGNTLKGFRDSALRDLASTRLSPVLLRALLSRLRRPDIPNLAQLVIRDLEAKRSRGFGSLAIHGKLLLDQLDECARLRPRLLDDADFLSAYLIRLRPSDDADGRDPAVRKAYLERLEAFTDRLSPAQNSLKAHVLHHRLKFDLSRGEVDQERFLKYLRLPRNTRWMRRERLRNRKPGDALVDASASFPTRLGPIGNDENLIRACFTQIFATADNFEPFTRFVRRDYLRRLFAETKILAGVGDKERWYSMLDDPTYYEA
;
A
#
# COMPACT_ATOMS: atom_id res chain seq x y z
N MET A 1 -19.23 -92.81 28.89
CA MET A 1 -19.82 -92.51 27.57
C MET A 1 -20.54 -91.17 27.64
N PHE A 2 -20.25 -90.30 26.67
CA PHE A 2 -20.91 -89.03 26.28
C PHE A 2 -22.46 -89.07 26.41
N ARG A 3 -23.27 -88.00 26.50
CA ARG A 3 -23.23 -86.54 26.77
C ARG A 3 -24.71 -86.08 26.57
N PHE A 4 -25.08 -84.90 27.08
CA PHE A 4 -26.17 -84.01 26.63
C PHE A 4 -27.62 -84.04 27.21
N THR A 5 -28.01 -82.80 27.55
CA THR A 5 -29.28 -82.13 27.89
C THR A 5 -30.30 -82.01 26.75
N LEU A 6 -31.61 -81.83 27.05
CA LEU A 6 -32.57 -80.84 26.46
C LEU A 6 -34.00 -81.11 27.02
N ARG A 7 -34.81 -80.19 27.56
CA ARG A 7 -35.47 -78.93 27.07
C ARG A 7 -36.64 -79.14 26.09
N CYS A 8 -37.75 -78.41 26.34
CA CYS A 8 -38.91 -78.03 25.47
C CYS A 8 -40.29 -78.48 26.04
N LEU A 9 -41.42 -77.79 25.89
CA LEU A 9 -41.86 -76.40 25.59
C LEU A 9 -43.42 -76.38 25.64
N PHE A 10 -44.06 -75.20 25.50
CA PHE A 10 -45.50 -74.84 25.33
C PHE A 10 -46.22 -74.35 26.60
N ILE A 11 -46.37 -73.04 26.88
CA ILE A 11 -47.03 -71.86 26.21
C ILE A 11 -48.57 -71.85 26.36
N LEU A 12 -49.10 -70.86 27.10
CA LEU A 12 -50.39 -70.18 26.86
C LEU A 12 -50.39 -68.81 27.61
N SER A 13 -50.19 -67.70 26.89
CA SER A 13 -51.20 -66.69 26.51
C SER A 13 -51.32 -65.49 27.47
N SER A 14 -50.63 -64.41 27.13
CA SER A 14 -50.81 -63.06 27.70
C SER A 14 -51.72 -62.23 26.79
N ALA A 15 -52.77 -61.63 27.36
CA ALA A 15 -53.62 -60.65 26.69
C ALA A 15 -52.94 -59.27 26.74
N VAL A 16 -52.65 -58.70 25.58
CA VAL A 16 -52.13 -57.34 25.41
C VAL A 16 -53.32 -56.41 25.14
N PHE A 17 -53.62 -55.52 26.08
CA PHE A 17 -54.42 -54.32 25.80
C PHE A 17 -53.50 -53.27 25.17
N MET A 18 -53.59 -53.13 23.84
CA MET A 18 -52.95 -52.05 23.09
C MET A 18 -53.72 -50.75 23.31
N ALA A 19 -53.08 -49.75 23.90
CA ALA A 19 -53.54 -48.36 23.84
C ALA A 19 -53.18 -47.77 22.45
N PRO A 20 -54.07 -47.01 21.80
CA PRO A 20 -53.77 -46.41 20.51
C PRO A 20 -52.88 -45.19 20.69
N SER A 21 -51.62 -45.30 20.25
CA SER A 21 -50.75 -44.14 20.03
C SER A 21 -51.24 -43.40 18.77
N ALA A 22 -51.83 -42.22 18.96
CA ALA A 22 -52.09 -41.28 17.88
C ALA A 22 -50.76 -40.67 17.42
N TRP A 23 -50.39 -40.91 16.16
CA TRP A 23 -49.19 -40.35 15.54
C TRP A 23 -49.57 -39.07 14.82
N GLY A 24 -49.28 -37.92 15.46
CA GLY A 24 -49.25 -36.60 14.83
C GLY A 24 -47.81 -36.19 14.57
N GLN A 25 -47.53 -35.81 13.32
CA GLN A 25 -46.33 -35.17 12.76
C GLN A 25 -45.08 -34.96 13.66
N GLY A 26 -44.01 -35.70 13.33
CA GLY A 26 -42.77 -35.05 12.85
C GLY A 26 -41.77 -34.41 13.81
N GLN A 27 -41.95 -34.47 15.14
CA GLN A 27 -40.86 -34.32 16.12
C GLN A 27 -41.04 -35.36 17.21
N THR A 28 -39.95 -35.96 17.70
CA THR A 28 -40.00 -36.75 18.93
C THR A 28 -40.47 -35.81 20.04
N ILE A 29 -41.69 -36.02 20.54
CA ILE A 29 -42.25 -35.29 21.69
C ILE A 29 -41.20 -35.30 22.80
N GLY A 30 -40.68 -34.11 23.14
CA GLY A 30 -39.72 -33.97 24.24
C GLY A 30 -40.36 -34.42 25.55
N PHE A 31 -39.55 -34.80 26.53
CA PHE A 31 -40.08 -35.15 27.84
C PHE A 31 -40.86 -33.97 28.47
N GLU A 32 -40.51 -32.73 28.10
CA GLU A 32 -41.23 -31.49 28.42
C GLU A 32 -42.74 -31.59 28.13
N GLU A 33 -43.11 -32.02 26.93
CA GLU A 33 -44.50 -32.13 26.48
C GLU A 33 -45.22 -33.29 27.16
N THR A 34 -44.51 -34.41 27.34
CA THR A 34 -45.03 -35.56 28.10
C THR A 34 -45.35 -35.16 29.54
N PHE A 35 -44.47 -34.41 30.19
CA PHE A 35 -44.67 -33.90 31.54
C PHE A 35 -45.80 -32.85 31.61
N ALA A 36 -45.87 -31.93 30.65
CA ALA A 36 -46.87 -30.87 30.65
C ALA A 36 -48.30 -31.41 30.47
N LEU A 37 -48.47 -32.40 29.58
CA LEU A 37 -49.76 -32.99 29.20
C LEU A 37 -50.18 -34.19 30.09
N ALA A 38 -49.29 -34.72 30.92
CA ALA A 38 -49.61 -35.84 31.79
C ALA A 38 -50.69 -35.49 32.82
N LYS A 39 -51.73 -36.35 32.90
CA LYS A 39 -52.72 -36.31 33.99
C LYS A 39 -52.10 -36.62 35.36
N ASP A 40 -51.10 -37.51 35.36
CA ASP A 40 -50.26 -37.82 36.52
C ASP A 40 -48.80 -37.52 36.18
N ARG A 41 -48.32 -36.36 36.63
CA ARG A 41 -46.95 -35.90 36.40
C ARG A 41 -45.92 -36.67 37.24
N GLN A 42 -46.32 -37.27 38.37
CA GLN A 42 -45.42 -38.12 39.16
C GLN A 42 -45.13 -39.42 38.42
N ALA A 43 -46.15 -40.02 37.80
CA ALA A 43 -45.98 -41.20 36.94
C ALA A 43 -45.10 -40.90 35.72
N ALA A 44 -45.19 -39.70 35.14
CA ALA A 44 -44.30 -39.27 34.06
C ALA A 44 -42.84 -39.12 34.53
N ILE A 45 -42.60 -38.49 35.69
CA ILE A 45 -41.26 -38.36 36.28
C ILE A 45 -40.65 -39.73 36.59
N ALA A 46 -41.46 -40.72 37.00
CA ALA A 46 -40.98 -42.07 37.28
C ALA A 46 -40.38 -42.80 36.05
N GLN A 47 -40.67 -42.32 34.84
CA GLN A 47 -40.04 -42.81 33.60
C GLN A 47 -38.62 -42.27 33.40
N LEU A 48 -38.24 -41.19 34.10
CA LEU A 48 -36.88 -40.66 34.10
C LEU A 48 -35.98 -41.50 35.01
N ILE A 49 -34.71 -41.63 34.62
CA ILE A 49 -33.71 -42.35 35.40
C ILE A 49 -33.40 -41.54 36.67
N PRO A 50 -33.62 -42.10 37.88
CA PRO A 50 -33.33 -41.40 39.13
C PRO A 50 -31.87 -40.95 39.21
N GLY A 51 -31.66 -39.71 39.64
CA GLY A 51 -30.32 -39.11 39.76
C GLY A 51 -29.79 -38.43 38.50
N THR A 52 -30.52 -38.44 37.38
CA THR A 52 -30.21 -37.61 36.21
C THR A 52 -30.61 -36.14 36.41
N ALA A 53 -30.03 -35.23 35.63
CA ALA A 53 -30.38 -33.81 35.67
C ALA A 53 -31.86 -33.55 35.33
N ASP A 54 -32.43 -34.29 34.37
CA ASP A 54 -33.85 -34.22 34.02
C ASP A 54 -34.73 -34.67 35.18
N PHE A 55 -34.38 -35.80 35.83
CA PHE A 55 -35.11 -36.27 37.00
C PHE A 55 -35.16 -35.22 38.11
N TYR A 56 -34.03 -34.58 38.43
CA TYR A 56 -33.99 -33.53 39.45
C TYR A 56 -34.78 -32.29 39.04
N TYR A 57 -34.65 -31.84 37.79
CA TYR A 57 -35.35 -30.66 37.28
C TYR A 57 -36.87 -30.84 37.35
N TYR A 58 -37.41 -31.92 36.77
CA TYR A 58 -38.85 -32.16 36.76
C TYR A 58 -39.40 -32.51 38.14
N SER A 59 -38.61 -33.17 39.00
CA SER A 59 -38.99 -33.40 40.40
C SER A 59 -39.14 -32.08 41.17
N CYS A 60 -38.17 -31.16 41.04
CA CYS A 60 -38.27 -29.84 41.67
C CYS A 60 -39.45 -29.04 41.11
N LEU A 61 -39.62 -29.04 39.79
CA LEU A 61 -40.72 -28.33 39.12
C LEU A 61 -42.09 -28.84 39.56
N GLN A 62 -42.25 -30.15 39.72
CA GLN A 62 -43.51 -30.72 40.17
C GLN A 62 -43.80 -30.39 41.64
N LYS A 63 -42.79 -30.42 42.52
CA LYS A 63 -42.96 -29.97 43.91
C LYS A 63 -43.34 -28.48 43.99
N GLN A 64 -42.78 -27.65 43.10
CA GLN A 64 -43.17 -26.25 42.96
C GLN A 64 -44.63 -26.10 42.51
N HIS A 65 -45.08 -26.86 41.52
CA HIS A 65 -46.49 -26.85 41.07
C HIS A 65 -47.48 -27.29 42.16
N GLU A 66 -47.07 -28.21 43.02
CA GLU A 66 -47.89 -28.70 44.14
C GLU A 66 -47.81 -27.80 45.39
N GLY A 67 -47.05 -26.70 45.34
CA GLY A 67 -46.85 -25.80 46.48
C GLY A 67 -45.98 -26.39 47.60
N ARG A 68 -45.34 -27.54 47.37
CA ARG A 68 -44.45 -28.23 48.32
C ARG A 68 -43.04 -27.63 48.29
N LEU A 69 -42.99 -26.31 48.49
CA LEU A 69 -41.79 -25.50 48.31
C LEU A 69 -40.67 -25.90 49.29
N GLU A 70 -41.01 -26.34 50.50
CA GLU A 70 -40.04 -26.75 51.53
C GLU A 70 -39.22 -28.00 51.16
N GLU A 71 -39.73 -28.83 50.25
CA GLU A 71 -39.04 -30.06 49.80
C GLU A 71 -37.99 -29.76 48.70
N VAL A 72 -38.12 -28.62 48.02
CA VAL A 72 -37.29 -28.26 46.85
C VAL A 72 -35.81 -27.97 47.22
N PRO A 73 -35.47 -27.24 48.31
CA PRO A 73 -34.08 -26.94 48.65
C PRO A 73 -33.18 -28.16 48.84
N ALA A 74 -33.72 -29.24 49.44
CA ALA A 74 -32.96 -30.48 49.65
C ALA A 74 -32.66 -31.20 48.32
N LEU A 75 -33.65 -31.24 47.42
CA LEU A 75 -33.49 -31.79 46.07
C LEU A 75 -32.53 -30.96 45.23
N LEU A 76 -32.66 -29.63 45.26
CA LEU A 76 -31.75 -28.69 44.60
C LEU A 76 -30.31 -28.87 45.06
N ARG A 77 -30.08 -28.98 46.38
CA ARG A 77 -28.73 -29.19 46.93
C ARG A 77 -28.12 -30.49 46.38
N THR A 78 -28.87 -31.59 46.44
CA THR A 78 -28.43 -32.89 45.92
C THR A 78 -28.15 -32.83 44.41
N TRP A 79 -28.97 -32.10 43.65
CA TRP A 79 -28.79 -31.91 42.23
C TRP A 79 -27.50 -31.12 41.93
N ILE A 80 -27.29 -30.00 42.61
CA ILE A 80 -26.09 -29.15 42.47
C ILE A 80 -24.82 -29.92 42.82
N GLU A 81 -24.84 -30.72 43.89
CA GLU A 81 -23.70 -31.55 44.29
C GLU A 81 -23.31 -32.57 43.21
N ARG A 82 -24.29 -33.14 42.50
CA ARG A 82 -24.06 -34.20 41.50
C ARG A 82 -23.76 -33.69 40.10
N HIS A 83 -24.39 -32.60 39.69
CA HIS A 83 -24.38 -32.10 38.30
C HIS A 83 -23.86 -30.68 38.16
N GLY A 84 -23.45 -30.04 39.26
CA GLY A 84 -23.03 -28.65 39.28
C GLY A 84 -24.17 -27.65 39.08
N ARG A 85 -23.82 -26.37 38.97
CA ARG A 85 -24.79 -25.31 38.68
C ARG A 85 -24.96 -25.18 37.16
N THR A 86 -26.21 -25.26 36.70
CA THR A 86 -26.59 -25.15 35.29
C THR A 86 -27.70 -24.12 35.12
N ALA A 87 -28.00 -23.70 33.89
CA ALA A 87 -29.11 -22.78 33.62
C ALA A 87 -30.46 -23.28 34.18
N ARG A 88 -30.69 -24.60 34.16
CA ARG A 88 -31.91 -25.20 34.73
C ARG A 88 -31.94 -25.15 36.26
N VAL A 89 -30.79 -25.25 36.93
CA VAL A 89 -30.71 -25.03 38.39
C VAL A 89 -31.11 -23.60 38.71
N GLU A 90 -30.53 -22.65 37.98
CA GLU A 90 -30.84 -21.23 38.18
C GLU A 90 -32.31 -20.92 37.91
N GLU A 91 -32.91 -21.56 36.90
CA GLU A 91 -34.34 -21.44 36.63
C GLU A 91 -35.19 -21.89 37.82
N ILE A 92 -34.92 -23.07 38.38
CA ILE A 92 -35.65 -23.58 39.55
C ILE A 92 -35.41 -22.70 40.77
N GLU A 93 -34.20 -22.19 41.01
CA GLU A 93 -33.89 -21.27 42.11
C GLU A 93 -34.63 -19.93 41.96
N ASN A 94 -34.67 -19.37 40.75
CA ASN A 94 -35.42 -18.14 40.47
C ASN A 94 -36.92 -18.35 40.70
N ARG A 95 -37.48 -19.46 40.17
CA ARG A 95 -38.88 -19.82 40.39
C ARG A 95 -39.19 -20.03 41.86
N GLN A 96 -38.30 -20.71 42.60
CA GLN A 96 -38.45 -20.95 44.02
C GLN A 96 -38.52 -19.63 44.81
N ALA A 97 -37.62 -18.69 44.52
CA ALA A 97 -37.61 -17.38 45.17
C ALA A 97 -38.90 -16.59 44.91
N LEU A 98 -39.43 -16.64 43.69
CA LEU A 98 -40.69 -15.97 43.32
C LEU A 98 -41.91 -16.65 43.96
N LEU A 99 -41.98 -17.98 43.95
CA LEU A 99 -43.09 -18.74 44.53
C LEU A 99 -43.15 -18.61 46.06
N SER A 100 -42.00 -18.46 46.71
CA SER A 100 -41.90 -18.25 48.17
C SER A 100 -42.20 -16.83 48.62
N PHE A 101 -42.43 -15.87 47.70
CA PHE A 101 -42.58 -14.45 48.03
C PHE A 101 -43.64 -14.17 49.09
N ALA A 102 -44.81 -14.82 49.01
CA ALA A 102 -45.88 -14.61 49.97
C ALA A 102 -45.51 -15.02 51.42
N LYS A 103 -44.53 -15.91 51.57
CA LYS A 103 -44.09 -16.46 52.85
C LYS A 103 -42.85 -15.75 53.40
N ASP A 104 -41.93 -15.34 52.52
CA ASP A 104 -40.72 -14.59 52.87
C ASP A 104 -40.40 -13.51 51.82
N PRO A 105 -41.06 -12.34 51.88
CA PRO A 105 -40.79 -11.25 50.95
C PRO A 105 -39.34 -10.74 51.02
N SER A 106 -38.76 -10.67 52.23
CA SER A 106 -37.42 -10.12 52.43
C SER A 106 -36.36 -11.01 51.79
N GLY A 107 -36.43 -12.32 52.00
CA GLY A 107 -35.51 -13.27 51.37
C GLY A 107 -35.62 -13.28 49.85
N THR A 108 -36.84 -13.14 49.30
CA THR A 108 -37.02 -12.99 47.84
C THR A 108 -36.39 -11.70 47.32
N TYR A 109 -36.54 -10.57 48.01
CA TYR A 109 -35.86 -9.33 47.61
C TYR A 109 -34.35 -9.49 47.66
N ASP A 110 -33.78 -10.01 48.74
CA ASP A 110 -32.34 -10.24 48.86
C ASP A 110 -31.80 -11.18 47.76
N PHE A 111 -32.60 -12.18 47.38
CA PHE A 111 -32.28 -13.05 46.24
C PHE A 111 -32.27 -12.26 44.93
N LEU A 112 -33.31 -11.48 44.63
CA LEU A 112 -33.43 -10.73 43.38
C LEU A 112 -32.37 -9.64 43.25
N ILE A 113 -32.06 -8.94 44.35
CA ILE A 113 -31.00 -7.92 44.39
C ILE A 113 -29.66 -8.54 43.99
N ARG A 114 -29.30 -9.69 44.59
CA ARG A 114 -28.08 -10.42 44.25
C ARG A 114 -28.12 -11.02 42.85
N ARG A 115 -29.26 -11.55 42.42
CA ARG A 115 -29.42 -12.24 41.12
C ARG A 115 -29.35 -11.27 39.94
N LEU A 116 -29.87 -10.06 40.11
CA LEU A 116 -29.92 -9.02 39.07
C LEU A 116 -28.78 -8.01 39.16
N GLY A 117 -27.96 -8.05 40.22
CA GLY A 117 -26.87 -7.10 40.43
C GLY A 117 -27.37 -5.68 40.66
N LEU A 118 -28.43 -5.51 41.47
CA LEU A 118 -29.00 -4.19 41.74
C LEU A 118 -28.20 -3.47 42.83
N GLU A 119 -27.50 -2.40 42.48
CA GLU A 119 -26.59 -1.69 43.39
C GLU A 119 -27.26 -0.55 44.19
N PHE A 120 -28.46 -0.10 43.79
CA PHE A 120 -29.22 1.03 44.37
C PHE A 120 -28.39 2.27 44.76
N ASN A 121 -27.23 2.46 44.14
CA ASN A 121 -26.26 3.54 44.35
C ASN A 121 -26.65 4.83 43.62
N HIS A 122 -27.92 4.99 43.28
CA HIS A 122 -28.40 6.18 42.60
C HIS A 122 -28.54 7.32 43.60
N GLU A 123 -27.66 8.30 43.49
CA GLU A 123 -27.74 9.51 44.28
C GLU A 123 -28.84 10.45 43.77
N ARG A 124 -29.51 11.13 44.71
CA ARG A 124 -30.50 12.15 44.39
C ARG A 124 -29.81 13.34 43.73
N LYS A 125 -30.13 13.62 42.46
CA LYS A 125 -29.74 14.87 41.80
C LYS A 125 -30.45 16.05 42.47
N LEU A 126 -29.73 16.77 43.34
CA LEU A 126 -30.23 17.98 43.99
C LEU A 126 -30.08 19.17 43.03
N PRO A 127 -31.19 19.82 42.61
CA PRO A 127 -31.12 21.02 41.78
C PRO A 127 -30.33 22.11 42.52
N GLY A 128 -29.25 22.60 41.91
CA GLY A 128 -28.39 23.65 42.49
C GLY A 128 -27.20 23.16 43.32
N ALA A 129 -26.99 21.85 43.45
CA ALA A 129 -25.75 21.32 44.03
C ALA A 129 -24.55 21.73 43.17
N ARG A 130 -23.52 22.31 43.81
CA ARG A 130 -22.26 22.63 43.14
C ARG A 130 -21.51 21.32 42.85
N PRO A 131 -21.11 21.06 41.60
CA PRO A 131 -20.32 19.88 41.28
C PRO A 131 -18.92 19.99 41.88
N ASP A 132 -18.44 18.91 42.48
CA ASP A 132 -17.09 18.81 43.07
C ASP A 132 -15.97 18.72 42.01
N LEU A 133 -16.34 18.48 40.75
CA LEU A 133 -15.42 18.35 39.62
C LEU A 133 -15.67 19.48 38.59
N PRO A 134 -14.63 19.85 37.81
CA PRO A 134 -14.78 20.83 36.73
C PRO A 134 -15.86 20.40 35.73
N THR A 135 -16.78 21.31 35.44
CA THR A 135 -17.87 21.09 34.46
C THR A 135 -17.44 21.38 33.01
N THR A 136 -16.27 21.98 32.83
CA THR A 136 -15.71 22.36 31.53
C THR A 136 -14.29 21.84 31.39
N LEU A 137 -13.98 21.29 30.22
CA LEU A 137 -12.61 20.93 29.87
C LEU A 137 -11.82 22.19 29.53
N ASP A 138 -10.66 22.37 30.16
CA ASP A 138 -9.75 23.45 29.80
C ASP A 138 -9.15 23.21 28.41
N ASN A 139 -9.57 24.03 27.44
CA ASN A 139 -9.11 23.97 26.05
C ASN A 139 -7.60 24.15 25.92
N ALA A 140 -6.94 24.84 26.86
CA ALA A 140 -5.48 25.00 26.84
C ALA A 140 -4.76 23.64 26.98
N LEU A 141 -5.33 22.71 27.77
CA LEU A 141 -4.75 21.38 28.03
C LEU A 141 -4.85 20.41 26.87
N VAL A 142 -5.80 20.65 25.95
CA VAL A 142 -6.11 19.82 24.77
C VAL A 142 -5.82 20.50 23.45
N SER A 143 -5.28 21.73 23.49
CA SER A 143 -4.82 22.43 22.29
C SER A 143 -3.76 21.62 21.53
N THR A 144 -3.74 21.71 20.20
CA THR A 144 -2.76 21.01 19.36
C THR A 144 -1.32 21.34 19.76
N ALA A 145 -1.06 22.58 20.17
CA ALA A 145 0.25 23.02 20.66
C ALA A 145 0.63 22.30 21.98
N ALA A 146 -0.27 22.28 22.96
CA ALA A 146 -0.03 21.59 24.23
C ALA A 146 0.15 20.09 24.06
N LEU A 147 -0.65 19.46 23.19
CA LEU A 147 -0.52 18.03 22.87
C LEU A 147 0.79 17.73 22.14
N THR A 148 1.20 18.57 21.18
CA THR A 148 2.48 18.44 20.48
C THR A 148 3.66 18.55 21.45
N GLN A 149 3.64 19.55 22.33
CA GLN A 149 4.69 19.72 23.34
C GLN A 149 4.76 18.53 24.30
N ARG A 150 3.60 18.04 24.76
CA ARG A 150 3.52 16.85 25.65
C ARG A 150 4.05 15.59 24.96
N ALA A 151 3.70 15.39 23.69
CA ALA A 151 4.19 14.26 22.90
C ALA A 151 5.71 14.34 22.68
N LEU A 152 6.25 15.50 22.30
CA LEU A 152 7.69 15.69 22.11
C LEU A 152 8.46 15.53 23.44
N LYS A 153 7.91 15.99 24.56
CA LYS A 153 8.52 15.80 25.89
C LYS A 153 8.54 14.32 26.30
N LYS A 154 7.46 13.58 26.04
CA LYS A 154 7.35 12.15 26.41
C LYS A 154 8.20 11.23 25.53
N TYR A 155 8.22 11.48 24.22
CA TYR A 155 8.85 10.59 23.24
C TYR A 155 10.20 11.10 22.71
N GLY A 156 10.67 12.25 23.18
CA GLY A 156 11.97 12.84 22.85
C GLY A 156 12.14 13.12 21.35
N ASN A 157 13.33 12.87 20.82
CA ASN A 157 13.69 13.03 19.40
C ASN A 157 13.01 12.01 18.45
N THR A 158 11.79 11.56 18.77
CA THR A 158 11.01 10.62 17.96
C THR A 158 9.60 11.13 17.72
N LEU A 159 8.97 10.63 16.64
CA LEU A 159 7.59 10.97 16.30
C LEU A 159 6.59 9.89 16.75
N LYS A 160 6.97 8.98 17.66
CA LYS A 160 6.11 7.86 18.10
C LYS A 160 4.79 8.32 18.75
N GLY A 161 4.76 9.52 19.32
CA GLY A 161 3.54 10.13 19.88
C GLY A 161 2.59 10.73 18.84
N PHE A 162 2.94 10.72 17.55
CA PHE A 162 2.15 11.34 16.48
C PHE A 162 1.59 10.29 15.53
N ARG A 163 0.32 10.45 15.18
CA ARG A 163 -0.30 9.75 14.04
C ARG A 163 0.14 10.39 12.72
N ASP A 164 0.05 9.64 11.62
CA ASP A 164 0.44 10.14 10.30
C ASP A 164 -0.38 11.37 9.86
N SER A 165 -1.63 11.49 10.32
CA SER A 165 -2.50 12.65 10.05
C SER A 165 -1.95 13.96 10.60
N ALA A 166 -1.17 13.92 11.69
CA ALA A 166 -0.60 15.12 12.31
C ALA A 166 0.70 15.58 11.64
N LEU A 167 1.26 14.82 10.70
CA LEU A 167 2.56 15.13 10.09
C LEU A 167 2.50 16.40 9.23
N ARG A 168 1.34 16.70 8.62
CA ARG A 168 1.15 17.91 7.82
C ARG A 168 1.28 19.18 8.65
N ASP A 169 0.58 19.23 9.77
CA ASP A 169 0.63 20.37 10.69
C ASP A 169 2.02 20.48 11.32
N LEU A 170 2.60 19.34 11.69
CA LEU A 170 3.96 19.29 12.25
C LEU A 170 5.03 19.80 11.28
N ALA A 171 4.86 19.58 9.97
CA ALA A 171 5.78 20.08 8.93
C ALA A 171 5.83 21.62 8.85
N SER A 172 4.78 22.29 9.35
CA SER A 172 4.70 23.75 9.43
C SER A 172 5.40 24.33 10.66
N THR A 173 5.90 23.47 11.56
CA THR A 173 6.58 23.88 12.80
C THR A 173 8.11 23.83 12.68
N ARG A 174 8.80 24.41 13.66
CA ARG A 174 10.27 24.34 13.73
C ARG A 174 10.71 23.01 14.31
N LEU A 175 11.25 22.14 13.45
CA LEU A 175 11.74 20.81 13.83
C LEU A 175 13.26 20.78 13.89
N SER A 176 13.80 20.02 14.85
CA SER A 176 15.22 19.67 14.88
C SER A 176 15.58 18.79 13.68
N PRO A 177 16.85 18.72 13.23
CA PRO A 177 17.24 17.87 12.10
C PRO A 177 16.87 16.40 12.27
N VAL A 178 16.90 15.88 13.50
CA VAL A 178 16.52 14.49 13.80
C VAL A 178 15.02 14.28 13.62
N LEU A 179 14.20 15.20 14.14
CA LEU A 179 12.74 15.14 14.01
C LEU A 179 12.29 15.38 12.56
N LEU A 180 12.97 16.27 11.85
CA LEU A 180 12.73 16.52 10.42
C LEU A 180 12.93 15.25 9.61
N ARG A 181 14.06 14.56 9.81
CA ARG A 181 14.31 13.31 9.10
C ARG A 181 13.27 12.26 9.45
N ALA A 182 12.89 12.13 10.72
CA ALA A 182 11.84 11.22 11.15
C ALA A 182 10.49 11.57 10.48
N LEU A 183 10.17 12.86 10.32
CA LEU A 183 8.99 13.32 9.61
C LEU A 183 9.03 12.91 8.14
N LEU A 184 10.11 13.29 7.43
CA LEU A 184 10.26 12.98 6.00
C LEU A 184 10.28 11.46 5.74
N SER A 185 10.83 10.66 6.65
CA SER A 185 10.84 9.20 6.53
C SER A 185 9.43 8.57 6.62
N ARG A 186 8.49 9.24 7.28
CA ARG A 186 7.10 8.78 7.44
C ARG A 186 6.14 9.37 6.42
N LEU A 187 6.51 10.47 5.76
CA LEU A 187 5.65 11.09 4.75
C LEU A 187 5.43 10.15 3.57
N ARG A 188 4.15 9.92 3.25
CA ARG A 188 3.74 9.06 2.12
C ARG A 188 3.30 9.85 0.90
N ARG A 189 2.94 11.13 1.08
CA ARG A 189 2.38 12.01 0.06
C ARG A 189 3.18 13.31 -0.02
N PRO A 190 3.31 13.91 -1.22
CA PRO A 190 4.04 15.15 -1.44
C PRO A 190 3.16 16.41 -1.25
N ASP A 191 2.10 16.35 -0.45
CA ASP A 191 1.06 17.39 -0.28
C ASP A 191 1.39 18.44 0.80
N ILE A 192 2.69 18.60 1.09
CA ILE A 192 3.21 19.57 2.05
C ILE A 192 3.69 20.83 1.29
N PRO A 193 3.16 22.03 1.58
CA PRO A 193 3.47 23.25 0.82
C PRO A 193 4.97 23.58 0.75
N ASN A 194 5.70 23.42 1.86
CA ASN A 194 7.13 23.73 1.97
C ASN A 194 8.03 22.48 1.84
N LEU A 195 7.55 21.41 1.18
CA LEU A 195 8.26 20.14 1.15
C LEU A 195 9.68 20.24 0.56
N ALA A 196 9.84 21.00 -0.52
CA ALA A 196 11.14 21.19 -1.16
C ALA A 196 12.16 21.81 -0.17
N GLN A 197 11.77 22.85 0.55
CA GLN A 197 12.63 23.50 1.55
C GLN A 197 12.95 22.54 2.72
N LEU A 198 11.98 21.72 3.15
CA LEU A 198 12.19 20.70 4.18
C LEU A 198 13.19 19.62 3.74
N VAL A 199 13.11 19.16 2.49
CA VAL A 199 14.05 18.20 1.90
C VAL A 199 15.44 18.81 1.83
N ILE A 200 15.60 20.01 1.28
CA ILE A 200 16.92 20.66 1.20
C ILE A 200 17.54 20.83 2.59
N ARG A 201 16.76 21.25 3.59
CA ARG A 201 17.23 21.37 4.97
C ARG A 201 17.68 20.04 5.56
N ASP A 202 17.02 18.92 5.23
CA ASP A 202 17.48 17.58 5.62
C ASP A 202 18.77 17.18 4.89
N LEU A 203 18.90 17.54 3.61
CA LEU A 203 20.09 17.26 2.80
C LEU A 203 21.34 18.07 3.22
N GLU A 204 21.15 19.20 3.90
CA GLU A 204 22.22 20.01 4.48
C GLU A 204 22.66 19.50 5.86
N ALA A 205 21.86 18.66 6.51
CA ALA A 205 22.22 18.11 7.82
C ALA A 205 23.46 17.20 7.71
N LYS A 206 24.38 17.29 8.68
CA LYS A 206 25.63 16.50 8.71
C LYS A 206 25.45 14.99 8.57
N ARG A 207 24.30 14.45 9.00
CA ARG A 207 23.98 13.02 8.95
C ARG A 207 23.12 12.64 7.75
N SER A 208 22.88 13.55 6.80
CA SER A 208 22.11 13.24 5.60
C SER A 208 22.75 12.09 4.82
N ARG A 209 21.92 11.24 4.22
CA ARG A 209 22.40 10.16 3.35
C ARG A 209 22.26 10.51 1.87
N GLY A 210 22.04 11.80 1.56
CA GLY A 210 21.81 12.26 0.19
C GLY A 210 20.36 12.11 -0.26
N PHE A 211 20.11 12.60 -1.48
CA PHE A 211 18.84 12.43 -2.17
C PHE A 211 18.61 10.93 -2.47
N GLY A 212 17.38 10.50 -2.73
CA GLY A 212 17.04 9.08 -2.89
C GLY A 212 16.97 8.26 -1.60
N SER A 213 17.62 8.67 -0.51
CA SER A 213 17.65 7.90 0.75
C SER A 213 16.33 7.80 1.52
N LEU A 214 15.35 8.65 1.20
CA LEU A 214 14.01 8.66 1.80
C LEU A 214 12.97 8.42 0.72
N ALA A 215 11.94 7.63 1.02
CA ALA A 215 10.88 7.28 0.07
C ALA A 215 10.13 8.51 -0.48
N ILE A 216 10.08 9.61 0.29
CA ILE A 216 9.43 10.85 -0.15
C ILE A 216 10.17 11.54 -1.31
N HIS A 217 11.49 11.31 -1.47
CA HIS A 217 12.28 11.92 -2.53
C HIS A 217 11.79 11.52 -3.94
N GLY A 218 11.49 10.24 -4.16
CA GLY A 218 10.92 9.76 -5.43
C GLY A 218 9.45 10.15 -5.64
N LYS A 219 8.81 10.74 -4.62
CA LYS A 219 7.39 11.13 -4.66
C LYS A 219 7.17 12.62 -4.91
N LEU A 220 8.23 13.42 -4.94
CA LEU A 220 8.15 14.87 -5.18
C LEU A 220 7.48 15.17 -6.52
N LEU A 221 6.70 16.25 -6.55
CA LEU A 221 6.09 16.82 -7.74
C LEU A 221 7.13 17.54 -8.59
N LEU A 222 6.82 17.79 -9.87
CA LEU A 222 7.75 18.48 -10.79
C LEU A 222 8.15 19.86 -10.26
N ASP A 223 7.18 20.68 -9.86
CA ASP A 223 7.43 22.01 -9.29
C ASP A 223 8.28 21.96 -8.01
N GLN A 224 8.11 20.91 -7.20
CA GLN A 224 8.91 20.70 -5.99
C GLN A 224 10.35 20.28 -6.31
N LEU A 225 10.54 19.49 -7.36
CA LEU A 225 11.87 19.13 -7.86
C LEU A 225 12.57 20.36 -8.47
N ASP A 226 11.85 21.18 -9.24
CA ASP A 226 12.40 22.43 -9.75
C ASP A 226 12.82 23.38 -8.63
N GLU A 227 12.00 23.50 -7.58
CA GLU A 227 12.36 24.27 -6.40
C GLU A 227 13.58 23.69 -5.67
N CYS A 228 13.69 22.37 -5.53
CA CYS A 228 14.90 21.72 -5.00
C CYS A 228 16.14 22.04 -5.84
N ALA A 229 16.04 21.98 -7.17
CA ALA A 229 17.14 22.30 -8.08
C ALA A 229 17.51 23.80 -8.02
N ARG A 230 16.53 24.69 -7.80
CA ARG A 230 16.76 26.12 -7.61
C ARG A 230 17.48 26.41 -6.29
N LEU A 231 17.05 25.78 -5.20
CA LEU A 231 17.65 25.94 -3.87
C LEU A 231 19.04 25.31 -3.77
N ARG A 232 19.27 24.18 -4.45
CA ARG A 232 20.54 23.47 -4.46
C ARG A 232 20.90 22.98 -5.87
N PRO A 233 21.53 23.82 -6.71
CA PRO A 233 21.86 23.49 -8.10
C PRO A 233 22.71 22.23 -8.29
N ARG A 234 23.55 21.89 -7.29
CA ARG A 234 24.37 20.66 -7.30
C ARG A 234 23.55 19.36 -7.37
N LEU A 235 22.25 19.39 -7.08
CA LEU A 235 21.37 18.22 -7.25
C LEU A 235 21.21 17.79 -8.71
N LEU A 236 21.48 18.68 -9.67
CA LEU A 236 21.46 18.32 -11.09
C LEU A 236 22.61 17.39 -11.51
N ASP A 237 23.59 17.17 -10.62
CA ASP A 237 24.65 16.18 -10.82
C ASP A 237 24.37 14.85 -10.10
N ASP A 238 23.29 14.77 -9.30
CA ASP A 238 22.93 13.59 -8.50
C ASP A 238 22.06 12.61 -9.29
N ALA A 239 22.49 11.34 -9.38
CA ALA A 239 21.83 10.34 -10.21
C ALA A 239 20.41 9.97 -9.72
N ASP A 240 20.18 9.95 -8.40
CA ASP A 240 18.87 9.64 -7.81
C ASP A 240 17.89 10.80 -8.04
N PHE A 241 18.38 12.04 -7.94
CA PHE A 241 17.60 13.23 -8.25
C PHE A 241 17.18 13.26 -9.72
N LEU A 242 18.13 13.03 -10.63
CA LEU A 242 17.84 12.95 -12.07
C LEU A 242 16.83 11.84 -12.37
N SER A 243 16.99 10.67 -11.75
CA SER A 243 16.05 9.55 -11.92
C SER A 243 14.63 9.91 -11.49
N ALA A 244 14.48 10.56 -10.32
CA ALA A 244 13.19 11.03 -9.85
C ALA A 244 12.58 12.08 -10.80
N TYR A 245 13.38 13.01 -11.30
CA TYR A 245 12.94 14.04 -12.24
C TYR A 245 12.47 13.43 -13.57
N LEU A 246 13.24 12.54 -14.16
CA LEU A 246 12.91 11.88 -15.43
C LEU A 246 11.61 11.05 -15.32
N ILE A 247 11.36 10.41 -14.18
CA ILE A 247 10.11 9.70 -13.95
C ILE A 247 8.91 10.66 -13.99
N ARG A 248 9.06 11.88 -13.46
CA ARG A 248 7.99 12.89 -13.41
C ARG A 248 7.74 13.58 -14.75
N LEU A 249 8.70 13.57 -15.67
CA LEU A 249 8.54 14.13 -17.01
C LEU A 249 7.76 13.23 -17.98
N ARG A 250 7.61 11.95 -17.63
CA ARG A 250 6.91 10.97 -18.47
C ARG A 250 5.48 11.41 -18.76
N PRO A 251 4.92 11.02 -19.92
CA PRO A 251 3.50 11.19 -20.18
C PRO A 251 2.66 10.56 -19.07
N SER A 252 1.45 11.11 -18.85
CA SER A 252 0.45 10.45 -18.00
C SER A 252 0.25 9.02 -18.46
N ASP A 253 -0.05 8.11 -17.53
CA ASP A 253 -0.34 6.71 -17.87
C ASP A 253 -1.62 6.58 -18.70
N ASP A 254 -2.48 7.60 -18.72
CA ASP A 254 -3.69 7.66 -19.56
C ASP A 254 -3.41 8.10 -21.01
N ALA A 255 -2.21 8.60 -21.31
CA ALA A 255 -1.85 9.08 -22.64
C ALA A 255 -1.21 7.97 -23.50
N ASP A 256 -1.65 7.81 -24.75
CA ASP A 256 -1.04 6.84 -25.66
C ASP A 256 0.35 7.32 -26.13
N GLY A 257 1.40 6.63 -25.70
CA GLY A 257 2.78 6.93 -26.09
C GLY A 257 3.10 6.69 -27.57
N ARG A 258 2.20 6.04 -28.32
CA ARG A 258 2.32 5.85 -29.78
C ARG A 258 1.86 7.08 -30.56
N ASP A 259 1.04 7.94 -29.96
CA ASP A 259 0.62 9.19 -30.58
C ASP A 259 1.84 10.08 -30.83
N PRO A 260 2.10 10.48 -32.10
CA PRO A 260 3.20 11.37 -32.44
C PRO A 260 3.17 12.70 -31.67
N ALA A 261 1.99 13.26 -31.36
CA ALA A 261 1.87 14.51 -30.63
C ALA A 261 2.31 14.36 -29.16
N VAL A 262 1.83 13.30 -28.48
CA VAL A 262 2.22 12.97 -27.10
C VAL A 262 3.72 12.70 -27.02
N ARG A 263 4.25 11.93 -27.99
CA ARG A 263 5.68 11.62 -28.05
C ARG A 263 6.54 12.86 -28.30
N LYS A 264 6.11 13.75 -29.20
CA LYS A 264 6.80 15.01 -29.48
C LYS A 264 6.88 15.89 -28.23
N ALA A 265 5.74 16.10 -27.55
CA ALA A 265 5.67 16.91 -26.34
C ALA A 265 6.52 16.32 -25.20
N TYR A 266 6.58 15.00 -25.08
CA TYR A 266 7.45 14.34 -24.11
C TYR A 266 8.93 14.58 -24.38
N LEU A 267 9.36 14.40 -25.64
CA LEU A 267 10.76 14.62 -26.03
C LEU A 267 11.17 16.09 -25.85
N GLU A 268 10.26 17.05 -26.09
CA GLU A 268 10.50 18.48 -25.83
C GLU A 268 10.72 18.78 -24.35
N ARG A 269 9.90 18.19 -23.46
CA ARG A 269 10.11 18.32 -22.00
C ARG A 269 11.45 17.74 -21.57
N LEU A 270 11.84 16.58 -22.12
CA LEU A 270 13.13 15.97 -21.85
C LEU A 270 14.29 16.85 -22.35
N GLU A 271 14.21 17.35 -23.58
CA GLU A 271 15.25 18.20 -24.19
C GLU A 271 15.46 19.47 -23.35
N ALA A 272 14.37 20.17 -23.02
CA ALA A 272 14.40 21.38 -22.18
C ALA A 272 15.01 21.12 -20.79
N PHE A 273 14.75 19.96 -20.19
CA PHE A 273 15.38 19.58 -18.93
C PHE A 273 16.88 19.29 -19.10
N THR A 274 17.26 18.51 -20.12
CA THR A 274 18.66 18.13 -20.34
C THR A 274 19.56 19.30 -20.74
N ASP A 275 19.00 20.35 -21.34
CA ASP A 275 19.74 21.57 -21.68
C ASP A 275 20.25 22.31 -20.43
N ARG A 276 19.61 22.12 -19.26
CA ARG A 276 20.03 22.70 -17.97
C ARG A 276 21.17 21.93 -17.30
N LEU A 277 21.47 20.71 -17.75
CA LEU A 277 22.41 19.81 -17.07
C LEU A 277 23.86 20.16 -17.36
N SER A 278 24.76 19.78 -16.45
CA SER A 278 26.20 19.92 -16.66
C SER A 278 26.72 18.92 -17.71
N PRO A 279 27.94 19.12 -18.25
CA PRO A 279 28.62 18.13 -19.10
C PRO A 279 28.89 16.77 -18.42
N ALA A 280 28.73 16.65 -17.10
CA ALA A 280 28.80 15.36 -16.42
C ALA A 280 27.67 14.41 -16.85
N GLN A 281 26.55 14.97 -17.32
CA GLN A 281 25.37 14.21 -17.75
C GLN A 281 25.28 14.03 -19.27
N ASN A 282 26.42 14.01 -19.97
CA ASN A 282 26.47 13.88 -21.43
C ASN A 282 25.77 12.62 -21.95
N SER A 283 25.80 11.50 -21.23
CA SER A 283 25.09 10.27 -21.61
C SER A 283 23.57 10.49 -21.66
N LEU A 284 22.99 11.19 -20.68
CA LEU A 284 21.56 11.52 -20.66
C LEU A 284 21.20 12.53 -21.76
N LYS A 285 22.03 13.55 -21.98
CA LYS A 285 21.85 14.51 -23.09
C LYS A 285 21.87 13.81 -24.44
N ALA A 286 22.83 12.91 -24.66
CA ALA A 286 22.93 12.13 -25.89
C ALA A 286 21.71 11.23 -26.07
N HIS A 287 21.24 10.58 -25.00
CA HIS A 287 20.06 9.72 -25.02
C HIS A 287 18.82 10.49 -25.49
N VAL A 288 18.56 11.66 -24.92
CA VAL A 288 17.41 12.49 -25.32
C VAL A 288 17.53 12.98 -26.76
N LEU A 289 18.68 13.54 -27.13
CA LEU A 289 18.91 14.03 -28.50
C LEU A 289 18.83 12.92 -29.55
N HIS A 290 19.32 11.71 -29.24
CA HIS A 290 19.20 10.55 -30.12
C HIS A 290 17.74 10.23 -30.44
N HIS A 291 16.90 10.12 -29.41
CA HIS A 291 15.47 9.81 -29.60
C HIS A 291 14.71 10.95 -30.26
N ARG A 292 15.12 12.20 -30.05
CA ARG A 292 14.54 13.34 -30.76
C ARG A 292 14.89 13.34 -32.24
N LEU A 293 16.16 13.16 -32.60
CA LEU A 293 16.60 13.04 -33.99
C LEU A 293 15.93 11.87 -34.72
N LYS A 294 15.78 10.72 -34.04
CA LYS A 294 15.07 9.56 -34.59
C LYS A 294 13.58 9.86 -34.84
N PHE A 295 12.96 10.63 -33.96
CA PHE A 295 11.57 11.06 -34.13
C PHE A 295 11.43 12.05 -35.29
N ASP A 296 12.32 13.04 -35.38
CA ASP A 296 12.31 14.04 -36.47
C ASP A 296 12.52 13.34 -37.83
N LEU A 297 13.50 12.43 -37.92
CA LEU A 297 13.76 11.63 -39.13
C LEU A 297 12.56 10.78 -39.57
N SER A 298 11.79 10.23 -38.62
CA SER A 298 10.58 9.46 -38.96
C SER A 298 9.50 10.30 -39.63
N ARG A 299 9.60 11.63 -39.52
CA ARG A 299 8.74 12.61 -40.19
C ARG A 299 9.38 13.21 -41.45
N GLY A 300 10.58 12.77 -41.80
CA GLY A 300 11.36 13.35 -42.90
C GLY A 300 11.86 14.76 -42.59
N GLU A 301 12.05 15.12 -41.32
CA GLU A 301 12.59 16.42 -40.90
C GLU A 301 13.93 16.21 -40.17
N VAL A 302 14.93 17.07 -40.40
CA VAL A 302 16.18 17.06 -39.63
C VAL A 302 16.52 18.49 -39.23
N ASP A 303 16.46 18.74 -37.93
CA ASP A 303 16.93 19.98 -37.33
C ASP A 303 18.46 19.95 -37.24
N GLN A 304 19.11 20.77 -38.09
CA GLN A 304 20.56 20.85 -38.17
C GLN A 304 21.19 21.33 -36.85
N GLU A 305 20.56 22.22 -36.11
CA GLU A 305 21.10 22.71 -34.84
C GLU A 305 21.08 21.59 -33.79
N ARG A 306 19.96 20.87 -33.68
CA ARG A 306 19.85 19.70 -32.79
C ARG A 306 20.85 18.61 -33.14
N PHE A 307 21.03 18.35 -34.44
CA PHE A 307 22.04 17.39 -34.90
C PHE A 307 23.46 17.82 -34.54
N LEU A 308 23.79 19.11 -34.69
CA LEU A 308 25.07 19.66 -34.25
C LEU A 308 25.25 19.57 -32.73
N LYS A 309 24.20 19.79 -31.93
CA LYS A 309 24.24 19.57 -30.47
C LYS A 309 24.58 18.10 -30.15
N TYR A 310 23.98 17.15 -30.85
CA TYR A 310 24.30 15.73 -30.70
C TYR A 310 25.75 15.40 -31.07
N LEU A 311 26.23 15.88 -32.22
CA LEU A 311 27.61 15.66 -32.69
C LEU A 311 28.67 16.31 -31.80
N ARG A 312 28.33 17.35 -31.02
CA ARG A 312 29.23 17.98 -30.05
C ARG A 312 29.54 17.10 -28.85
N LEU A 313 28.65 16.17 -28.50
CA LEU A 313 28.80 15.34 -27.31
C LEU A 313 29.91 14.29 -27.50
N PRO A 314 30.93 14.27 -26.62
CA PRO A 314 32.13 13.47 -26.81
C PRO A 314 31.84 11.98 -26.61
N ARG A 315 32.19 11.16 -27.61
CA ARG A 315 31.91 9.73 -27.63
C ARG A 315 33.01 8.95 -28.34
N ASN A 316 33.25 7.71 -27.89
CA ASN A 316 34.26 6.86 -28.50
C ASN A 316 33.68 6.09 -29.69
N THR A 317 33.57 6.76 -30.85
CA THR A 317 33.05 6.18 -32.09
C THR A 317 34.07 6.28 -33.22
N ARG A 318 33.96 5.40 -34.22
CA ARG A 318 34.88 5.37 -35.37
C ARG A 318 34.78 6.63 -36.24
N TRP A 319 33.59 7.23 -36.31
CA TRP A 319 33.29 8.41 -37.12
C TRP A 319 33.68 9.73 -36.43
N MET A 320 33.76 9.77 -35.09
CA MET A 320 34.12 10.99 -34.37
C MET A 320 35.62 11.29 -34.46
N ARG A 321 35.98 12.57 -34.52
CA ARG A 321 37.37 13.03 -34.57
C ARG A 321 38.08 12.79 -33.21
N ARG A 322 39.18 12.03 -33.20
CA ARG A 322 39.93 11.65 -31.98
C ARG A 322 40.51 12.82 -31.19
N GLU A 323 40.90 13.92 -31.86
CA GLU A 323 41.45 15.13 -31.22
C GLU A 323 40.49 15.72 -30.17
N ARG A 324 39.18 15.56 -30.36
CA ARG A 324 38.18 16.00 -29.37
C ARG A 324 38.16 15.18 -28.10
N LEU A 325 38.50 13.89 -28.20
CA LEU A 325 38.56 13.02 -27.03
C LEU A 325 39.79 13.35 -26.17
N ARG A 326 40.87 13.81 -26.80
CA ARG A 326 42.12 14.21 -26.14
C ARG A 326 42.01 15.57 -25.44
N ASN A 327 41.27 16.51 -26.01
CA ASN A 327 41.15 17.89 -25.50
C ASN A 327 39.93 18.11 -24.58
N ARG A 328 39.45 17.08 -23.89
CA ARG A 328 38.29 17.18 -22.98
C ARG A 328 38.63 17.97 -21.72
N LYS A 329 37.67 18.75 -21.24
CA LYS A 329 37.82 19.43 -19.95
C LYS A 329 37.61 18.42 -18.81
N PRO A 330 38.30 18.59 -17.67
CA PRO A 330 38.00 17.82 -16.46
C PRO A 330 36.52 17.97 -16.08
N GLY A 331 35.81 16.86 -15.89
CA GLY A 331 34.38 16.84 -15.55
C GLY A 331 33.41 16.62 -16.72
N ASP A 332 33.86 16.74 -17.97
CA ASP A 332 33.05 16.31 -19.13
C ASP A 332 32.96 14.78 -19.10
N ALA A 333 31.78 14.17 -19.02
CA ALA A 333 31.66 12.71 -19.15
C ALA A 333 31.69 12.29 -20.62
N LEU A 334 32.24 11.10 -20.93
CA LEU A 334 32.02 10.49 -22.25
C LEU A 334 30.60 9.97 -22.32
N VAL A 335 29.98 10.08 -23.50
CA VAL A 335 28.70 9.44 -23.76
C VAL A 335 28.87 7.93 -23.69
N ASP A 336 28.15 7.32 -22.77
CA ASP A 336 27.92 5.88 -22.73
C ASP A 336 26.63 5.57 -23.49
N ALA A 337 26.77 4.98 -24.68
CA ALA A 337 25.64 4.61 -25.53
C ALA A 337 24.84 3.40 -25.01
N SER A 338 25.39 2.66 -24.04
CA SER A 338 24.72 1.54 -23.39
C SER A 338 23.93 1.94 -22.14
N ALA A 339 24.13 3.18 -21.66
CA ALA A 339 23.44 3.69 -20.48
C ALA A 339 21.92 3.68 -20.68
N SER A 340 21.21 3.28 -19.62
CA SER A 340 19.76 3.26 -19.56
C SER A 340 19.26 4.25 -18.53
N PHE A 341 18.12 4.86 -18.81
CA PHE A 341 17.51 5.90 -17.99
C PHE A 341 16.01 5.61 -17.83
N PRO A 342 15.37 6.06 -16.73
CA PRO A 342 13.95 5.79 -16.46
C PRO A 342 12.98 6.62 -17.33
N THR A 343 13.31 6.77 -18.61
CA THR A 343 12.58 7.55 -19.63
C THR A 343 11.59 6.73 -20.44
N ARG A 344 11.49 5.41 -20.23
CA ARG A 344 10.78 4.44 -21.11
C ARG A 344 11.31 4.39 -22.55
N LEU A 345 12.46 5.00 -22.82
CA LEU A 345 13.15 4.93 -24.13
C LEU A 345 14.31 3.94 -24.01
N GLY A 346 14.55 3.16 -25.06
CA GLY A 346 15.68 2.22 -25.10
C GLY A 346 17.04 2.94 -25.12
N PRO A 347 18.14 2.23 -24.79
CA PRO A 347 19.49 2.79 -24.90
C PRO A 347 19.82 3.17 -26.36
N ILE A 348 20.83 4.01 -26.55
CA ILE A 348 21.26 4.49 -27.88
C ILE A 348 21.78 3.32 -28.73
N GLY A 349 22.62 2.46 -28.15
CA GLY A 349 23.27 1.37 -28.88
C GLY A 349 24.18 1.88 -30.00
N ASN A 350 24.12 1.25 -31.18
CA ASN A 350 24.83 1.72 -32.37
C ASN A 350 24.01 2.81 -33.08
N ASP A 351 24.54 4.02 -33.11
CA ASP A 351 23.89 5.18 -33.71
C ASP A 351 24.38 5.51 -35.14
N GLU A 352 25.28 4.70 -35.72
CA GLU A 352 25.86 4.99 -37.04
C GLU A 352 24.78 5.13 -38.13
N ASN A 353 23.77 4.27 -38.13
CA ASN A 353 22.67 4.35 -39.09
C ASN A 353 21.86 5.65 -38.96
N LEU A 354 21.64 6.11 -37.72
CA LEU A 354 20.95 7.38 -37.46
C LEU A 354 21.79 8.56 -37.96
N ILE A 355 23.08 8.56 -37.65
CA ILE A 355 24.03 9.57 -38.11
C ILE A 355 24.07 9.64 -39.64
N ARG A 356 24.15 8.48 -40.31
CA ARG A 356 24.12 8.40 -41.78
C ARG A 356 22.83 8.97 -42.34
N ALA A 357 21.67 8.56 -41.83
CA ALA A 357 20.37 9.06 -42.27
C ALA A 357 20.25 10.59 -42.11
N CYS A 358 20.66 11.15 -40.97
CA CYS A 358 20.69 12.60 -40.75
C CYS A 358 21.58 13.31 -41.78
N PHE A 359 22.81 12.81 -42.00
CA PHE A 359 23.73 13.40 -42.96
C PHE A 359 23.22 13.28 -44.40
N THR A 360 22.65 12.15 -44.81
CA THR A 360 22.05 11.98 -46.14
C THR A 360 20.98 13.02 -46.39
N GLN A 361 20.10 13.27 -45.41
CA GLN A 361 19.07 14.29 -45.54
C GLN A 361 19.64 15.72 -45.62
N ILE A 362 20.65 16.04 -44.81
CA ILE A 362 21.31 17.37 -44.83
C ILE A 362 22.10 17.56 -46.14
N PHE A 363 22.84 16.55 -46.59
CA PHE A 363 23.70 16.62 -47.77
C PHE A 363 22.95 16.57 -49.09
N ALA A 364 21.69 16.13 -49.09
CA ALA A 364 20.82 16.26 -50.26
C ALA A 364 20.81 17.72 -50.78
N THR A 365 20.67 18.68 -49.87
CA THR A 365 20.58 20.12 -50.20
C THR A 365 21.87 20.90 -49.93
N ALA A 366 22.77 20.42 -49.07
CA ALA A 366 24.00 21.15 -48.75
C ALA A 366 25.03 21.17 -49.90
N ASP A 367 25.74 22.28 -50.05
CA ASP A 367 26.80 22.45 -51.06
C ASP A 367 28.14 21.82 -50.65
N ASN A 368 28.39 21.68 -49.34
CA ASN A 368 29.62 21.12 -48.80
C ASN A 368 29.41 20.50 -47.41
N PHE A 369 30.40 19.74 -46.95
CA PHE A 369 30.40 19.07 -45.64
C PHE A 369 31.36 19.72 -44.63
N GLU A 370 32.01 20.84 -44.97
CA GLU A 370 33.05 21.50 -44.16
C GLU A 370 32.59 21.87 -42.75
N PRO A 371 31.36 22.38 -42.51
CA PRO A 371 30.87 22.71 -41.16
C PRO A 371 30.93 21.54 -40.16
N PHE A 372 30.83 20.31 -40.65
CA PHE A 372 30.80 19.11 -39.82
C PHE A 372 32.19 18.51 -39.54
N THR A 373 33.21 18.90 -40.30
CA THR A 373 34.58 18.36 -40.18
C THR A 373 35.23 18.68 -38.83
N ARG A 374 34.72 19.70 -38.13
CA ARG A 374 35.13 20.06 -36.77
C ARG A 374 34.72 19.00 -35.74
N PHE A 375 33.73 18.16 -36.03
CA PHE A 375 33.13 17.17 -35.11
C PHE A 375 33.37 15.74 -35.59
N VAL A 376 33.18 15.50 -36.89
CA VAL A 376 33.27 14.19 -37.54
C VAL A 376 34.54 14.14 -38.40
N ARG A 377 35.12 12.95 -38.58
CA ARG A 377 36.32 12.80 -39.41
C ARG A 377 36.02 13.16 -40.87
N ARG A 378 36.99 13.81 -41.53
CA ARG A 378 36.85 14.34 -42.89
C ARG A 378 36.67 13.22 -43.92
N ASP A 379 37.40 12.12 -43.79
CA ASP A 379 37.30 10.93 -44.64
C ASP A 379 35.90 10.31 -44.62
N TYR A 380 35.30 10.21 -43.42
CA TYR A 380 33.92 9.72 -43.26
C TYR A 380 32.89 10.62 -43.94
N LEU A 381 32.96 11.94 -43.69
CA LEU A 381 32.03 12.91 -44.28
C LEU A 381 32.18 12.99 -45.81
N ARG A 382 33.42 12.96 -46.30
CA ARG A 382 33.74 12.99 -47.72
C ARG A 382 33.04 11.86 -48.48
N ARG A 383 33.15 10.63 -47.96
CA ARG A 383 32.50 9.45 -48.56
C ARG A 383 30.98 9.55 -48.52
N LEU A 384 30.43 9.87 -47.35
CA LEU A 384 28.99 9.97 -47.16
C LEU A 384 28.35 11.08 -48.01
N PHE A 385 29.07 12.19 -48.22
CA PHE A 385 28.65 13.28 -49.10
C PHE A 385 28.63 12.82 -50.57
N ALA A 386 29.68 12.18 -51.04
CA ALA A 386 29.74 11.64 -52.40
C ALA A 386 28.66 10.58 -52.65
N GLU A 387 28.49 9.60 -51.74
CA GLU A 387 27.42 8.60 -51.79
C GLU A 387 26.04 9.27 -51.89
N THR A 388 25.77 10.26 -51.04
CA THR A 388 24.48 10.97 -51.02
C THR A 388 24.24 11.73 -52.32
N LYS A 389 25.23 12.46 -52.85
CA LYS A 389 25.10 13.23 -54.10
C LYS A 389 24.92 12.32 -55.32
N ILE A 390 25.62 11.18 -55.36
CA ILE A 390 25.44 10.17 -56.42
C ILE A 390 24.02 9.59 -56.37
N LEU A 391 23.54 9.18 -55.19
CA LEU A 391 22.19 8.62 -55.02
C LEU A 391 21.08 9.65 -55.32
N ALA A 392 21.30 10.91 -54.97
CA ALA A 392 20.37 12.00 -55.31
C ALA A 392 20.46 12.44 -56.78
N GLY A 393 21.48 12.00 -57.53
CA GLY A 393 21.72 12.42 -58.91
C GLY A 393 22.13 13.89 -59.07
N VAL A 394 22.67 14.50 -58.02
CA VAL A 394 22.96 15.95 -57.97
C VAL A 394 24.45 16.22 -58.20
N GLY A 395 24.76 17.10 -59.16
CA GLY A 395 26.13 17.55 -59.45
C GLY A 395 26.92 16.63 -60.38
N ASP A 396 28.24 16.79 -60.39
CA ASP A 396 29.16 16.06 -61.27
C ASP A 396 29.49 14.67 -60.71
N LYS A 397 28.94 13.63 -61.36
CA LYS A 397 29.08 12.23 -60.95
C LYS A 397 30.51 11.73 -61.03
N GLU A 398 31.30 12.21 -61.99
CA GLU A 398 32.71 11.80 -62.15
C GLU A 398 33.53 12.34 -60.97
N ARG A 399 33.32 13.62 -60.62
CA ARG A 399 33.92 14.22 -59.43
C ARG A 399 33.56 13.50 -58.13
N TRP A 400 32.30 13.06 -57.98
CA TRP A 400 31.88 12.32 -56.78
C TRP A 400 32.44 10.90 -56.73
N TYR A 401 32.56 10.24 -57.88
CA TYR A 401 33.18 8.91 -57.97
C TYR A 401 34.67 8.97 -57.62
N SER A 402 35.42 9.93 -58.17
CA SER A 402 36.84 10.14 -57.80
C SER A 402 37.05 10.46 -56.31
N MET A 403 36.02 10.98 -55.63
CA MET A 403 36.07 11.28 -54.19
C MET A 403 35.90 10.02 -53.31
N LEU A 404 35.37 8.93 -53.88
CA LEU A 404 35.21 7.62 -53.22
C LEU A 404 36.43 6.71 -53.38
N ASP A 405 37.20 6.86 -54.46
CA ASP A 405 38.38 6.07 -54.85
C ASP A 405 39.64 6.27 -53.96
N ASP A 406 39.48 6.16 -52.64
CA ASP A 406 40.59 6.05 -51.70
C ASP A 406 40.84 4.55 -51.38
N PRO A 407 41.92 3.92 -51.90
CA PRO A 407 42.16 2.47 -51.85
C PRO A 407 42.23 1.86 -50.44
N THR A 408 42.40 2.70 -49.42
CA THR A 408 42.61 2.32 -48.02
C THR A 408 41.39 1.72 -47.30
N TYR A 409 40.24 1.57 -47.98
CA TYR A 409 39.01 1.06 -47.39
C TYR A 409 38.80 -0.45 -47.54
N TYR A 410 39.36 -1.08 -48.57
CA TYR A 410 39.17 -2.52 -48.83
C TYR A 410 40.05 -3.43 -47.96
N GLU A 411 40.83 -2.85 -47.02
CA GLU A 411 41.78 -3.57 -46.16
C GLU A 411 41.44 -3.51 -44.65
N ALA A 412 40.20 -3.22 -44.23
CA ALA A 412 39.84 -3.11 -42.81
C ALA A 412 38.75 -4.08 -42.32
#